data_AF-A0A447V8N2-F1
#
_entry.id   AF-A0A447V8N2-F1
#
_cell.length_a   1.000
_cell.length_b   1.000
_cell.length_c   1.000
_cell.angle_alpha   90.00
_cell.angle_beta   90.00
_cell.angle_gamma   90.00
#
_symmetry.space_group_name_H-M   'P 1'
#
loop_
_entity.id
_entity.type
_entity.pdbx_description
1 polymer ?
#
loop_
_entity_poly.entity_id
_entity_poly.type
_entity_poly.pdbx_seq_one_letter_code
_entity_poly.pdbx_strand_id
1 'polypeptide(L)'
;MDRKQRLKVRQAHYLRAFEAFNHWAAYGYRHDQRPPHNPLPDCVADMRCEATTRAGTPCKRKDIYSNGRCKYHGGMSTGAKTPEGKARQLEGYRRWQERRKQATSTG
;
A
#
# COMPACT_ATOMS: atom_id res chain seq x y z
N MET A 1 -6.92 -10.98 -11.99
CA MET A 1 -6.54 -10.91 -10.57
C MET A 1 -7.13 -9.64 -9.97
N ASP A 2 -7.75 -9.75 -8.80
CA ASP A 2 -8.21 -8.57 -8.08
C ASP A 2 -7.03 -7.72 -7.56
N ARG A 3 -7.31 -6.47 -7.17
CA ARG A 3 -6.29 -5.54 -6.66
C ARG A 3 -5.55 -6.07 -5.43
N LYS A 4 -6.22 -6.76 -4.51
CA LYS A 4 -5.64 -7.29 -3.28
C LYS A 4 -4.65 -8.42 -3.60
N GLN A 5 -4.99 -9.30 -4.55
CA GLN A 5 -4.10 -10.33 -5.08
C GLN A 5 -2.85 -9.70 -5.70
N ARG A 6 -3.01 -8.67 -6.55
CA ARG A 6 -1.87 -7.93 -7.14
C ARG A 6 -0.97 -7.31 -6.07
N LEU A 7 -1.54 -6.70 -5.03
CA LEU A 7 -0.75 -6.15 -3.91
C LEU A 7 0.05 -7.21 -3.17
N LYS A 8 -0.53 -8.39 -2.93
CA LYS A 8 0.18 -9.52 -2.32
C LYS A 8 1.37 -9.96 -3.17
N VAL A 9 1.18 -10.11 -4.49
CA VAL A 9 2.26 -10.46 -5.43
C VAL A 9 3.39 -9.44 -5.38
N ARG A 10 3.04 -8.15 -5.40
CA ARG A 10 4.02 -7.06 -5.31
C ARG A 10 4.77 -7.06 -3.97
N GLN A 11 4.07 -7.28 -2.86
CA GLN A 11 4.68 -7.37 -1.54
C GLN A 11 5.64 -8.55 -1.44
N ALA A 12 5.24 -9.74 -1.92
CA ALA A 12 6.11 -10.92 -1.95
C ALA A 12 7.34 -10.73 -2.85
N HIS A 13 7.22 -10.00 -3.94
CA HIS A 13 8.38 -9.62 -4.77
C HIS A 13 9.38 -8.74 -4.00
N TYR A 14 8.90 -7.70 -3.30
CA TYR A 14 9.77 -6.85 -2.48
C TYR A 14 10.41 -7.60 -1.30
N LEU A 15 9.68 -8.49 -0.64
CA LEU A 15 10.24 -9.31 0.43
C LEU A 15 11.38 -10.20 -0.08
N ARG A 16 11.21 -10.88 -1.21
CA ARG A 16 12.28 -11.66 -1.85
C ARG A 16 13.50 -10.80 -2.21
N ALA A 17 13.28 -9.60 -2.75
CA ALA A 17 14.37 -8.67 -3.03
C ALA A 17 15.10 -8.24 -1.75
N PHE A 18 14.36 -8.00 -0.67
CA PHE A 18 14.90 -7.62 0.63
C PHE A 18 15.67 -8.76 1.29
N GLU A 19 15.17 -9.99 1.21
CA GLU A 19 15.87 -11.20 1.68
C GLU A 19 17.20 -11.39 0.95
N ALA A 20 17.20 -11.28 -0.38
CA ALA A 20 18.42 -11.37 -1.18
C ALA A 20 19.41 -10.25 -0.84
N PHE A 21 18.93 -9.03 -0.62
CA PHE A 21 19.74 -7.91 -0.16
C PHE A 21 20.35 -8.17 1.23
N ASN A 22 19.56 -8.65 2.19
CA ASN A 22 20.03 -8.95 3.53
C ASN A 22 21.06 -10.08 3.55
N HIS A 23 20.88 -11.09 2.69
CA HIS A 23 21.88 -12.13 2.46
C HIS A 23 23.18 -11.50 1.97
N TRP A 24 23.15 -10.71 0.91
CA TRP A 24 24.35 -10.02 0.41
C TRP A 24 25.03 -9.14 1.47
N ALA A 25 24.25 -8.42 2.27
CA ALA A 25 24.74 -7.61 3.37
C ALA A 25 25.42 -8.46 4.47
N ALA A 26 24.82 -9.59 4.84
CA ALA A 26 25.38 -10.51 5.85
C ALA A 26 26.72 -11.14 5.40
N TYR A 27 26.89 -11.35 4.10
CA TYR A 27 28.16 -11.82 3.53
C TYR A 27 29.20 -10.69 3.32
N GLY A 28 28.90 -9.46 3.75
CA GLY A 28 29.84 -8.32 3.69
C GLY A 28 29.86 -7.60 2.35
N TYR A 29 28.74 -7.57 1.62
CA TYR A 29 28.59 -6.89 0.33
C TYR A 29 29.56 -7.35 -0.75
N ARG A 30 30.02 -8.60 -0.69
CA ARG A 30 30.97 -9.13 -1.67
C ARG A 30 30.37 -9.11 -3.07
N HIS A 31 31.12 -8.61 -4.05
CA HIS A 31 30.60 -8.38 -5.39
C HIS A 31 30.20 -9.68 -6.12
N ASP A 32 30.87 -10.80 -5.84
CA ASP A 32 30.55 -12.14 -6.37
C ASP A 32 29.19 -12.67 -5.88
N GLN A 33 28.74 -12.21 -4.71
CA GLN A 33 27.46 -12.58 -4.10
C GLN A 33 26.37 -11.51 -4.30
N ARG A 34 26.60 -10.55 -5.20
CA ARG A 34 25.62 -9.49 -5.49
C ARG A 34 24.32 -10.12 -6.03
N PRO A 35 23.16 -9.79 -5.45
CA PRO A 35 21.88 -10.31 -5.93
C PRO A 35 21.64 -9.91 -7.39
N PRO A 36 21.11 -10.81 -8.23
CA PRO A 36 20.77 -10.48 -9.60
C PRO A 36 19.62 -9.47 -9.67
N HIS A 37 19.46 -8.84 -10.83
CA HIS A 37 18.32 -7.97 -11.09
C HIS A 37 17.01 -8.72 -10.93
N ASN A 38 16.10 -8.19 -10.10
CA ASN A 38 14.80 -8.77 -9.82
C ASN A 38 13.71 -7.83 -10.36
N PRO A 39 13.25 -7.99 -11.61
CA PRO A 39 12.21 -7.14 -12.19
C PRO A 39 10.86 -7.38 -11.53
N LEU A 40 10.07 -6.32 -11.39
CA LEU A 40 8.67 -6.43 -10.95
C LEU A 40 7.90 -7.35 -11.91
N PRO A 41 7.05 -8.27 -11.42
CA PRO A 41 6.20 -9.09 -12.28
C PRO A 41 5.23 -8.24 -13.12
N ASP A 42 4.98 -8.64 -14.36
CA ASP A 42 4.12 -7.90 -15.31
C ASP A 42 2.73 -7.59 -14.75
N CYS A 43 2.14 -8.55 -14.04
CA CYS A 43 0.82 -8.40 -13.44
C CYS A 43 0.76 -7.26 -12.39
N VAL A 44 1.89 -6.79 -11.87
CA VAL A 44 1.97 -5.68 -10.89
C VAL A 44 2.72 -4.46 -11.40
N ALA A 45 3.34 -4.51 -12.58
CA ALA A 45 4.19 -3.44 -13.11
C ALA A 45 3.42 -2.12 -13.37
N ASP A 46 2.20 -2.17 -13.91
CA ASP A 46 1.36 -0.96 -14.14
C ASP A 46 0.31 -0.72 -13.04
N MET A 47 0.57 -1.13 -11.80
CA MET A 47 -0.35 -0.83 -10.71
C MET A 47 -0.46 0.67 -10.45
N ARG A 48 -1.71 1.15 -10.30
CA ARG A 48 -2.03 2.56 -10.03
C ARG A 48 -2.64 2.73 -8.65
N CYS A 49 -2.66 3.97 -8.17
CA CYS A 49 -3.23 4.30 -6.88
C CYS A 49 -4.72 3.96 -6.80
N GLU A 50 -5.52 4.27 -7.82
CA GLU A 50 -6.96 3.95 -7.92
C GLU A 50 -7.84 4.44 -6.75
N ALA A 51 -7.34 5.31 -5.87
CA ALA A 51 -8.17 5.97 -4.87
C ALA A 51 -9.07 7.00 -5.56
N THR A 52 -10.30 7.17 -5.10
CA THR A 52 -11.21 8.19 -5.62
C THR A 52 -10.65 9.58 -5.31
N THR A 53 -10.44 10.37 -6.36
CA THR A 53 -10.01 11.77 -6.24
C THR A 53 -11.18 12.67 -5.85
N ARG A 54 -10.90 13.93 -5.54
CA ARG A 54 -11.95 14.95 -5.28
C ARG A 54 -12.89 15.14 -6.48
N ALA A 55 -12.43 14.86 -7.70
CA ALA A 55 -13.24 14.91 -8.92
C ALA A 55 -14.09 13.65 -9.16
N GLY A 56 -14.15 12.71 -8.21
CA GLY A 56 -14.91 11.46 -8.34
C GLY A 56 -14.27 10.40 -9.22
N THR A 57 -13.13 10.68 -9.86
CA THR A 57 -12.43 9.75 -10.75
C THR A 57 -11.31 8.99 -10.05
N PRO A 58 -10.91 7.78 -10.52
CA PRO A 58 -9.80 7.02 -9.95
C PRO A 58 -8.44 7.70 -10.14
N CYS A 59 -7.61 7.70 -9.09
CA CYS A 59 -6.25 8.25 -9.14
C CYS A 59 -5.33 7.45 -10.08
N LYS A 60 -4.72 8.14 -11.04
CA LYS A 60 -3.91 7.55 -12.12
C LYS A 60 -2.40 7.41 -11.80
N ARG A 61 -1.95 7.91 -10.63
CA ARG A 61 -0.54 7.89 -10.19
C ARG A 61 0.02 6.46 -10.08
N LYS A 62 1.26 6.26 -10.54
CA LYS A 62 2.00 4.99 -10.51
C LYS A 62 3.01 4.88 -9.37
N ASP A 63 3.38 5.99 -8.75
CA ASP A 63 4.22 6.06 -7.54
C ASP A 63 3.42 5.63 -6.31
N ILE A 64 3.14 4.34 -6.24
CA ILE A 64 2.38 3.71 -5.16
C ILE A 64 3.31 3.04 -4.16
N TYR A 65 2.97 3.11 -2.88
CA TYR A 65 3.72 2.51 -1.78
C TYR A 65 3.25 1.07 -1.52
N SER A 66 3.75 0.44 -0.47
CA SER A 66 3.45 -0.97 -0.11
C SER A 66 1.96 -1.22 0.09
N ASN A 67 1.21 -0.24 0.62
CA ASN A 67 -0.24 -0.30 0.77
C ASN A 67 -1.02 -0.08 -0.55
N GLY A 68 -0.32 0.14 -1.66
CA GLY A 68 -0.90 0.36 -2.99
C GLY A 68 -1.37 1.78 -3.26
N ARG A 69 -1.23 2.72 -2.34
CA ARG A 69 -1.67 4.11 -2.54
C ARG A 69 -0.48 5.04 -2.77
N CYS A 70 -0.70 6.17 -3.43
CA CYS A 70 0.31 7.22 -3.62
C CYS A 70 0.41 8.13 -2.39
N LYS A 71 1.43 9.00 -2.34
CA LYS A 71 1.66 9.89 -1.19
C LYS A 71 0.45 10.75 -0.81
N TYR A 72 -0.36 11.18 -1.79
CA TYR A 72 -1.55 12.00 -1.58
C TYR A 72 -2.77 11.22 -1.05
N HIS A 73 -2.78 9.91 -1.20
CA HIS A 73 -3.86 9.03 -0.76
C HIS A 73 -3.41 8.07 0.34
N GLY A 74 -2.47 8.53 1.19
CA GLY A 74 -2.01 7.79 2.37
C GLY A 74 -0.94 6.73 2.09
N GLY A 75 -0.30 6.74 0.92
CA GLY A 75 0.78 5.81 0.57
C GLY A 75 1.93 5.80 1.57
N MET A 76 2.33 6.98 2.05
CA MET A 76 3.38 7.14 3.07
C MET A 76 2.87 6.98 4.50
N SER A 77 1.56 6.85 4.70
CA SER A 77 1.02 6.70 6.04
C SER A 77 1.37 5.32 6.59
N THR A 78 1.91 5.31 7.82
CA THR A 78 2.16 4.06 8.56
C THR A 78 0.97 3.62 9.41
N GLY A 79 -0.16 4.35 9.33
CA GLY A 79 -1.33 4.12 10.16
C GLY A 79 -1.10 4.48 11.63
N ALA A 80 -2.14 4.29 12.47
CA ALA A 80 -2.01 4.42 13.91
C ALA A 80 -1.26 3.20 14.48
N LYS A 81 -0.16 3.46 15.20
CA LYS A 81 0.67 2.40 15.80
C LYS A 81 0.26 2.06 17.23
N THR A 82 -0.30 3.03 17.98
CA THR A 82 -0.71 2.82 19.38
C THR A 82 -2.17 2.36 19.50
N PRO A 83 -2.53 1.66 20.58
CA PRO A 83 -3.92 1.28 20.85
C PRO A 83 -4.89 2.49 20.86
N GLU A 84 -4.50 3.58 21.51
CA GLU A 84 -5.31 4.81 21.62
C GLU A 84 -5.51 5.45 20.24
N GLY A 85 -4.45 5.48 19.44
CA GLY A 85 -4.50 5.99 18.07
C GLY A 85 -5.45 5.18 17.18
N LYS A 86 -5.43 3.85 17.31
CA LYS A 86 -6.34 2.94 16.60
C LYS A 86 -7.78 3.14 17.05
N ALA A 87 -8.01 3.26 18.37
CA ALA A 87 -9.34 3.51 18.94
C ALA A 87 -9.94 4.82 18.42
N ARG A 88 -9.15 5.91 18.41
CA ARG A 88 -9.58 7.22 17.88
C ARG A 88 -9.94 7.16 16.39
N GLN A 89 -9.16 6.43 15.58
CA GLN A 89 -9.48 6.25 14.15
C GLN A 89 -10.80 5.47 13.96
N LEU A 90 -10.99 4.40 14.72
CA LEU A 90 -12.21 3.59 14.66
C LEU A 90 -13.45 4.40 15.08
N GLU A 91 -13.35 5.18 16.16
CA GLU A 91 -14.41 6.06 16.62
C GLU A 91 -14.78 7.10 15.55
N GLY A 92 -13.78 7.76 14.95
CA GLY A 92 -14.00 8.70 13.84
C GLY A 92 -14.71 8.05 12.63
N TYR A 93 -14.35 6.81 12.31
CA TYR A 93 -14.99 6.03 11.25
C TYR A 93 -16.45 5.70 11.58
N ARG A 94 -16.75 5.31 12.83
CA ARG A 94 -18.13 5.06 13.31
C ARG A 94 -19.00 6.30 13.17
N ARG A 95 -18.52 7.46 13.65
CA ARG A 95 -19.23 8.75 13.49
C ARG A 95 -19.50 9.10 12.02
N TRP A 96 -18.57 8.80 11.12
CA TRP A 96 -18.77 9.00 9.69
C TRP A 96 -19.85 8.08 9.11
N GLN A 97 -19.89 6.81 9.52
CA GLN A 97 -20.94 5.87 9.09
C GLN A 97 -22.33 6.30 9.55
N GLU A 98 -22.47 6.74 10.81
CA GLU A 98 -23.74 7.22 11.38
C GLU A 98 -24.29 8.40 10.60
N ARG A 99 -23.46 9.42 10.32
CA ARG A 99 -23.85 10.58 9.50
C ARG A 99 -24.32 10.17 8.11
N ARG A 100 -23.71 9.15 7.51
CA ARG A 100 -24.14 8.64 6.20
C ARG A 100 -25.50 7.96 6.26
N LYS A 101 -25.75 7.14 7.29
CA LYS A 101 -27.06 6.48 7.49
C LYS A 101 -28.18 7.51 7.66
N GLN A 102 -27.93 8.55 8.44
CA GLN A 102 -28.87 9.65 8.66
C GLN A 102 -29.17 10.39 7.34
N ALA A 103 -28.13 10.73 6.57
CA ALA A 103 -28.31 11.39 5.28
C ALA A 103 -29.13 10.56 4.28
N THR A 104 -29.05 9.23 4.32
CA THR A 104 -29.85 8.33 3.48
C THR A 104 -31.26 8.07 4.00
N SER A 105 -31.58 8.37 5.27
CA SER A 105 -32.93 8.20 5.83
C SER A 105 -33.80 9.45 5.73
N THR A 106 -33.20 10.61 5.44
CA THR A 106 -33.89 11.91 5.36
C THR A 106 -34.19 12.35 3.92
N GLY A 107 -33.70 11.62 2.91
CA GLY A 107 -34.03 11.79 1.50
C GLY A 107 -34.74 10.58 0.96
#